data_AF-A0A831US20-F1
#
_entry.id   AF-A0A831US20-F1
#
_cell.length_a   1.000
_cell.length_b   1.000
_cell.length_c   1.000
_cell.angle_alpha   90.00
_cell.angle_beta   90.00
_cell.angle_gamma   90.00
#
_symmetry.space_group_name_H-M   'P 1'
#
loop_
_entity.id
_entity.type
_entity.pdbx_description
1 polymer ?
#
loop_
_entity_poly.entity_id
_entity_poly.type
_entity_poly.pdbx_seq_one_letter_code
_entity_poly.pdbx_strand_id
1 'polypeptide(L)'
;MIADPPRTPSHIDSTATLDETIRRDALDCVMCGICVPHCPTFALTDNEADGPRGRISLLLGISQGDLEPDAAVRRHLDTCLTCRACETVCPSGVQYGRLIDNGRARLAQSESGDARPRAQARQWRLLRDQLLTRRRRLGWAYGLYRLAARLRLGGLARRLAGPLGRALPRQPAAPSTSRPSHVKPSRGTVGLFIGCTGAAMNAPAARAAADVIRALGYRVVTPGEQVCCG
;
A
#
# COMPACT_ATOMS: atom_id res chain seq x y z
N MET A 1 9.00 31.14 -12.09
CA MET A 1 7.86 30.30 -12.51
C MET A 1 7.07 29.99 -11.26
N ILE A 2 5.94 30.67 -11.07
CA ILE A 2 5.07 30.47 -9.91
C ILE A 2 4.30 29.19 -10.22
N ALA A 3 4.56 28.12 -9.46
CA ALA A 3 3.74 26.92 -9.54
C ALA A 3 2.32 27.30 -9.11
N ASP A 4 1.33 27.00 -9.95
CA ASP A 4 -0.07 27.11 -9.56
C ASP A 4 -0.30 26.33 -8.26
N PRO A 5 -1.10 26.87 -7.31
CA PRO A 5 -1.44 26.12 -6.11
C PRO A 5 -2.08 24.79 -6.51
N PRO A 6 -1.81 23.68 -5.79
CA PRO A 6 -2.45 22.41 -6.06
C PRO A 6 -3.96 22.64 -6.05
N ARG A 7 -4.66 22.26 -7.13
CA ARG A 7 -6.12 22.34 -7.18
C ARG A 7 -6.66 21.72 -5.90
N THR A 8 -7.41 22.51 -5.14
CA THR A 8 -8.13 22.02 -3.96
C THR A 8 -8.86 20.74 -4.35
N PRO A 9 -8.75 19.65 -3.55
CA PRO A 9 -9.43 18.40 -3.88
C PRO A 9 -10.89 18.73 -4.12
N SER A 10 -11.36 18.50 -5.35
CA SER A 10 -12.75 18.71 -5.73
C SER A 10 -13.62 18.02 -4.69
N HIS A 11 -14.63 18.75 -4.19
CA HIS A 11 -15.58 18.29 -3.18
C HIS A 11 -15.85 16.78 -3.37
N ILE A 12 -15.55 15.99 -2.34
CA ILE A 12 -15.89 14.57 -2.31
C ILE A 12 -17.41 14.53 -2.22
N ASP A 13 -18.06 14.42 -3.37
CA ASP A 13 -19.48 14.18 -3.45
C ASP A 13 -19.73 12.75 -2.98
N SER A 14 -20.19 12.61 -1.73
CA SER A 14 -20.49 11.33 -1.10
C SER A 14 -21.68 10.59 -1.76
N THR A 15 -22.36 11.21 -2.73
CA THR A 15 -23.51 10.63 -3.43
C THR A 15 -23.18 10.09 -4.82
N ALA A 16 -22.02 10.43 -5.39
CA ALA A 16 -21.60 9.95 -6.71
C ALA A 16 -21.24 8.46 -6.68
N THR A 17 -21.63 7.73 -7.74
CA THR A 17 -21.20 6.34 -7.91
C THR A 17 -19.69 6.28 -8.20
N LEU A 18 -19.09 5.10 -7.98
CA LEU A 18 -17.69 4.85 -8.34
C LEU A 18 -17.45 5.10 -9.83
N ASP A 19 -18.33 4.61 -10.70
CA ASP A 19 -18.21 4.79 -12.15
C ASP A 19 -18.29 6.27 -12.55
N GLU A 20 -19.18 7.05 -11.93
CA GLU A 20 -19.25 8.50 -12.18
C GLU A 20 -17.98 9.24 -11.75
N THR A 21 -17.43 8.86 -10.59
CA THR A 21 -16.19 9.46 -10.09
C THR A 21 -14.99 9.11 -10.98
N ILE A 22 -14.89 7.85 -11.42
CA ILE A 22 -13.86 7.38 -12.35
C ILE A 22 -13.97 8.14 -13.67
N ARG A 23 -15.17 8.20 -14.25
CA ARG A 23 -15.44 8.87 -15.52
C ARG A 23 -15.04 10.33 -15.46
N ARG A 24 -15.47 11.06 -14.42
CA ARG A 24 -15.13 12.48 -14.23
C ARG A 24 -13.62 12.68 -14.15
N ASP A 25 -12.93 11.95 -13.27
CA ASP A 25 -11.49 12.12 -13.07
C ASP A 25 -10.67 11.69 -14.31
N ALA A 26 -11.17 10.70 -15.08
CA ALA A 26 -10.53 10.28 -16.33
C ALA A 26 -10.70 11.32 -17.45
N LEU A 27 -11.85 12.00 -17.52
CA LEU A 27 -12.14 13.03 -18.52
C LEU A 27 -11.31 14.31 -18.34
N ASP A 28 -10.70 14.53 -17.17
CA ASP A 28 -9.70 15.59 -16.99
C ASP A 28 -8.44 15.37 -17.86
N CYS A 29 -8.20 14.14 -18.34
CA CYS A 29 -7.05 13.80 -19.17
C CYS A 29 -7.26 14.26 -20.62
N VAL A 30 -6.39 15.15 -21.10
CA VAL A 30 -6.35 15.59 -22.51
C VAL A 30 -5.48 14.69 -23.40
N MET A 31 -5.08 13.52 -22.90
CA MET A 31 -4.32 12.49 -23.65
C MET A 31 -2.97 12.93 -24.24
N CYS A 32 -2.37 14.01 -23.73
CA CYS A 32 -1.10 14.59 -24.23
C CYS A 32 0.14 13.69 -24.11
N GLY A 33 0.12 12.68 -23.23
CA GLY A 33 1.23 11.72 -23.08
C GLY A 33 2.43 12.20 -22.26
N ILE A 34 2.44 13.43 -21.74
CA ILE A 34 3.57 13.97 -20.94
C ILE A 34 3.91 13.09 -19.73
N CYS A 35 2.92 12.42 -19.15
CA CYS A 35 3.10 11.54 -18.00
C CYS A 35 3.80 10.20 -18.32
N VAL A 36 3.85 9.78 -19.59
CA VAL A 36 4.32 8.45 -20.01
C VAL A 36 5.81 8.23 -19.68
N PRO A 37 6.75 9.13 -20.05
CA PRO A 37 8.18 8.94 -19.74
C PRO A 37 8.50 8.98 -18.24
N HIS A 38 7.60 9.53 -17.42
CA HIS A 38 7.76 9.60 -15.96
C HIS A 38 7.19 8.38 -15.23
N CYS A 39 6.57 7.44 -15.95
CA CYS A 39 6.04 6.23 -15.35
C CYS A 39 7.10 5.12 -15.32
N PRO A 40 7.52 4.65 -14.13
CA PRO A 40 8.53 3.59 -14.04
C PRO A 40 8.04 2.25 -14.59
N THR A 41 6.73 1.97 -14.50
CA THR A 41 6.17 0.74 -15.07
C THR A 41 6.26 0.76 -16.59
N PHE A 42 5.85 1.87 -17.24
CA PHE A 42 5.98 2.03 -18.69
C PHE A 42 7.43 1.94 -19.14
N ALA A 43 8.37 2.59 -18.43
CA ALA A 43 9.79 2.55 -18.77
C ALA A 43 10.37 1.12 -18.75
N LEU A 44 9.77 0.20 -17.99
CA LEU A 44 10.20 -1.20 -17.93
C LEU A 44 9.47 -2.10 -18.92
N THR A 45 8.19 -1.81 -19.21
CA THR A 45 7.35 -2.69 -20.03
C THR A 45 7.23 -2.24 -21.49
N ASP A 46 7.50 -0.97 -21.78
CA ASP A 46 7.25 -0.30 -23.06
C ASP A 46 5.82 -0.53 -23.60
N ASN A 47 4.87 -0.79 -22.70
CA ASN A 47 3.49 -1.09 -23.00
C ASN A 47 2.60 0.07 -22.54
N GLU A 48 1.93 0.74 -23.48
CA GLU A 48 1.06 1.89 -23.20
C GLU A 48 -0.04 1.56 -22.18
N ALA A 49 -0.57 0.33 -22.18
CA ALA A 49 -1.58 -0.11 -21.22
C ALA A 49 -1.05 -0.14 -19.77
N ASP A 50 0.27 -0.31 -19.59
CA ASP A 50 0.97 -0.21 -18.30
C ASP A 50 1.45 1.22 -17.99
N GLY A 51 1.19 2.18 -18.88
CA GLY A 51 1.41 3.60 -18.67
C GLY A 51 0.23 4.31 -17.99
N PRO A 52 0.44 5.53 -17.49
CA PRO A 52 -0.61 6.31 -16.83
C PRO A 52 -1.74 6.64 -17.81
N ARG A 53 -1.42 7.07 -19.03
CA ARG A 53 -2.42 7.43 -20.05
C ARG A 53 -3.24 6.21 -20.50
N GLY A 54 -2.58 5.07 -20.78
CA GLY A 54 -3.30 3.84 -21.09
C GLY A 54 -4.24 3.41 -19.95
N ARG A 55 -3.79 3.44 -18.70
CA ARG A 55 -4.65 3.11 -17.55
C ARG A 55 -5.84 4.06 -17.38
N ILE A 56 -5.66 5.36 -17.61
CA ILE A 56 -6.78 6.32 -17.63
C ILE A 56 -7.81 5.89 -18.68
N SER A 57 -7.35 5.50 -19.87
CA SER A 57 -8.23 5.06 -20.97
C SER A 57 -8.97 3.76 -20.63
N LEU A 58 -8.27 2.80 -20.02
CA LEU A 58 -8.87 1.54 -19.54
C LEU A 58 -9.96 1.83 -18.50
N LEU A 59 -9.68 2.71 -17.54
CA LEU A 59 -10.64 3.08 -16.49
C LEU A 59 -11.83 3.86 -17.04
N LEU A 60 -11.61 4.74 -18.02
CA LEU A 60 -12.68 5.44 -18.72
C LEU A 60 -13.61 4.44 -19.42
N GLY A 61 -13.06 3.52 -20.21
CA GLY A 61 -13.84 2.47 -20.88
C GLY A 61 -14.61 1.59 -19.91
N ILE A 62 -14.01 1.20 -18.78
CA ILE A 62 -14.70 0.46 -17.71
C ILE A 62 -15.88 1.28 -17.16
N SER A 63 -15.66 2.57 -16.88
CA SER A 63 -16.71 3.43 -16.32
C SER A 63 -17.88 3.71 -17.27
N GLN A 64 -17.63 3.64 -18.58
CA GLN A 64 -18.64 3.82 -19.62
C GLN A 64 -19.39 2.53 -19.96
N GLY A 65 -18.89 1.37 -19.48
CA GLY A 65 -19.40 0.06 -19.87
C GLY A 65 -18.90 -0.42 -21.23
N ASP A 66 -17.95 0.30 -21.84
CA ASP A 66 -17.36 -0.03 -23.15
C ASP A 66 -16.25 -1.09 -23.05
N LEU A 67 -15.72 -1.30 -21.84
CA LEU A 67 -14.64 -2.26 -21.58
C LEU A 67 -14.96 -3.15 -20.38
N GLU A 68 -14.96 -4.47 -20.61
CA GLU A 68 -15.15 -5.45 -19.55
C GLU A 68 -13.86 -5.58 -18.69
N PRO A 69 -13.94 -5.56 -17.35
CA PRO A 69 -12.80 -5.69 -16.43
C PRO A 69 -12.24 -7.12 -16.34
N ASP A 70 -11.73 -7.63 -17.46
CA ASP A 70 -11.12 -8.96 -17.54
C ASP A 70 -9.77 -9.08 -16.80
N ALA A 71 -9.16 -10.26 -16.84
CA ALA A 71 -7.89 -10.53 -16.18
C ALA A 71 -6.70 -9.76 -16.80
N ALA A 72 -6.78 -9.38 -18.09
CA ALA A 72 -5.74 -8.62 -18.75
C ALA A 72 -5.78 -7.14 -18.34
N VAL A 73 -6.98 -6.54 -18.34
CA VAL A 73 -7.19 -5.16 -17.86
C VAL A 73 -6.77 -5.01 -16.40
N ARG A 74 -7.16 -5.97 -15.55
CA ARG A 74 -6.72 -6.00 -14.14
C ARG A 74 -5.21 -6.02 -14.00
N ARG A 75 -4.51 -6.86 -14.77
CA ARG A 75 -3.04 -6.92 -14.73
C ARG A 75 -2.42 -5.55 -15.02
N HIS A 76 -2.91 -4.85 -16.03
CA HIS A 76 -2.42 -3.52 -16.38
C HIS A 76 -2.63 -2.51 -15.24
N LEU A 77 -3.76 -2.56 -14.53
CA LEU A 77 -4.03 -1.68 -13.39
C LEU A 77 -3.20 -2.05 -12.14
N ASP A 78 -2.97 -3.34 -11.91
CA ASP A 78 -2.23 -3.86 -10.75
C ASP A 78 -0.71 -3.64 -10.86
N THR A 79 -0.16 -3.49 -12.07
CA THR A 79 1.26 -3.12 -12.26
C THR A 79 1.56 -1.67 -11.88
N CYS A 80 0.54 -0.86 -11.55
CA CYS A 80 0.74 0.51 -11.08
C CYS A 80 1.27 0.54 -9.63
N LEU A 81 2.46 1.09 -9.44
CA LEU A 81 3.09 1.26 -8.11
C LEU A 81 2.41 2.31 -7.23
N THR A 82 1.47 3.10 -7.77
CA THR A 82 0.82 4.21 -7.05
C THR A 82 1.83 5.27 -6.55
N CYS A 83 2.93 5.47 -7.29
CA CYS A 83 3.99 6.42 -6.95
C CYS A 83 3.63 7.89 -7.23
N ARG A 84 2.58 8.14 -8.02
CA ARG A 84 2.03 9.46 -8.37
C ARG A 84 2.98 10.42 -9.11
N ALA A 85 4.10 9.93 -9.66
CA ALA A 85 5.00 10.74 -10.49
C ALA A 85 4.29 11.37 -11.70
N CYS A 86 3.28 10.70 -12.25
CA CYS A 86 2.44 11.19 -13.33
C CYS A 86 1.59 12.42 -12.96
N GLU A 87 1.17 12.56 -11.70
CA GLU A 87 0.38 13.72 -11.26
C GLU A 87 1.22 15.00 -11.26
N THR A 88 2.46 14.89 -10.75
CA THR A 88 3.39 16.03 -10.62
C THR A 88 3.68 16.71 -11.95
N VAL A 89 3.69 15.95 -13.05
CA VAL A 89 4.01 16.44 -14.40
C VAL A 89 2.76 16.71 -15.25
N CYS A 90 1.55 16.46 -14.73
CA CYS A 90 0.33 16.56 -15.52
C CYS A 90 -0.12 18.03 -15.63
N PRO A 91 -0.14 18.64 -16.83
CA PRO A 91 -0.62 20.02 -16.99
C PRO A 91 -2.13 20.13 -16.73
N SER A 92 -2.89 19.07 -17.02
CA SER A 92 -4.33 19.01 -16.80
C SER A 92 -4.72 18.73 -15.36
N GLY A 93 -3.75 18.43 -14.46
CA GLY A 93 -4.01 18.21 -13.04
C GLY A 93 -4.89 16.99 -12.74
N VAL A 94 -4.78 15.92 -13.56
CA VAL A 94 -5.53 14.67 -13.36
C VAL A 94 -5.22 14.09 -11.98
N GLN A 95 -6.25 13.81 -11.20
CA GLN A 95 -6.15 13.20 -9.86
C GLN A 95 -5.93 11.68 -9.96
N TYR A 96 -4.80 11.29 -10.55
CA TYR A 96 -4.50 9.92 -10.97
C TYR A 96 -4.57 8.90 -9.83
N GLY A 97 -4.11 9.25 -8.64
CA GLY A 97 -4.13 8.43 -7.43
C GLY A 97 -5.56 8.10 -7.01
N ARG A 98 -6.45 9.11 -7.01
CA ARG A 98 -7.88 8.91 -6.74
C ARG A 98 -8.51 8.04 -7.82
N LEU A 99 -8.18 8.29 -9.08
CA LEU A 99 -8.67 7.54 -10.22
C LEU A 99 -8.27 6.04 -10.16
N ILE A 100 -6.99 5.72 -9.92
CA ILE A 100 -6.53 4.33 -9.85
C ILE A 100 -7.08 3.60 -8.62
N ASP A 101 -7.22 4.28 -7.47
CA ASP A 101 -7.79 3.72 -6.26
C ASP A 101 -9.28 3.36 -6.46
N ASN A 102 -10.05 4.28 -7.05
CA ASN A 102 -11.46 4.04 -7.39
C ASN A 102 -11.60 2.94 -8.45
N GLY A 103 -10.73 2.94 -9.46
CA GLY A 103 -10.67 1.89 -10.48
C GLY A 103 -10.49 0.50 -9.87
N ARG A 104 -9.51 0.33 -8.98
CA ARG A 104 -9.28 -0.94 -8.26
C ARG A 104 -10.46 -1.31 -7.36
N ALA A 105 -11.10 -0.35 -6.70
CA ALA A 105 -12.30 -0.60 -5.91
C ALA A 105 -13.46 -1.11 -6.79
N ARG A 106 -13.64 -0.54 -7.98
CA ARG A 106 -14.62 -0.99 -8.98
C ARG A 106 -14.35 -2.41 -9.48
N LEU A 107 -13.08 -2.76 -9.74
CA LEU A 107 -12.69 -4.13 -10.09
C LEU A 107 -12.97 -5.14 -8.96
N ALA A 108 -12.71 -4.74 -7.71
CA ALA A 108 -12.97 -5.60 -6.55
C ALA A 108 -14.47 -5.89 -6.34
N GLN A 109 -15.35 -4.96 -6.74
CA GLN A 109 -16.80 -5.18 -6.71
C GLN A 109 -17.24 -6.21 -7.75
N SER A 110 -16.69 -6.16 -8.98
CA SER A 110 -16.97 -7.19 -9.99
C SER A 110 -16.47 -8.58 -9.59
N GLU A 111 -15.39 -8.70 -8.82
CA GLU A 111 -14.90 -10.00 -8.34
C GLU A 111 -15.82 -10.68 -7.31
N SER A 112 -16.63 -9.89 -6.60
CA SER A 112 -17.52 -10.41 -5.55
C SER A 112 -18.67 -11.24 -6.12
N GLY A 113 -18.95 -11.11 -7.43
CA GLY A 113 -19.89 -11.94 -8.17
C GLY A 113 -19.33 -13.30 -8.58
N ASP A 114 -18.07 -13.39 -9.03
CA ASP A 114 -17.65 -14.51 -9.90
C ASP A 114 -16.38 -15.31 -9.58
N ALA A 115 -15.47 -14.92 -8.66
CA ALA A 115 -14.11 -15.49 -8.74
C ALA A 115 -13.36 -15.90 -7.47
N ARG A 116 -13.95 -15.86 -6.26
CA ARG A 116 -13.30 -16.48 -5.08
C ARG A 116 -14.11 -17.67 -4.59
N PRO A 117 -13.52 -18.90 -4.55
CA PRO A 117 -14.14 -20.00 -3.84
C PRO A 117 -14.49 -19.50 -2.44
N ARG A 118 -15.77 -19.55 -2.05
CA ARG A 118 -16.25 -19.02 -0.76
C ARG A 118 -15.40 -19.51 0.41
N ALA A 119 -14.84 -20.72 0.29
CA ALA A 119 -13.84 -21.27 1.20
C ALA A 119 -12.58 -20.38 1.29
N GLN A 120 -11.89 -20.06 0.17
CA GLN A 120 -10.67 -19.24 0.15
C GLN A 120 -10.90 -17.84 0.72
N ALA A 121 -12.03 -17.22 0.40
CA ALA A 121 -12.41 -15.93 0.98
C ALA A 121 -12.68 -16.02 2.49
N ARG A 122 -13.19 -17.14 3.00
CA ARG A 122 -13.36 -17.40 4.45
C ARG A 122 -12.03 -17.61 5.17
N GLN A 123 -11.12 -18.43 4.63
CA GLN A 123 -9.78 -18.64 5.22
C GLN A 123 -8.98 -17.33 5.24
N TRP A 124 -9.04 -16.52 4.18
CA TRP A 124 -8.37 -15.23 4.16
C TRP A 124 -8.96 -14.25 5.17
N ARG A 125 -10.31 -14.18 5.27
CA ARG A 125 -10.98 -13.38 6.32
C ARG A 125 -10.59 -13.85 7.73
N LEU A 126 -10.59 -15.15 7.97
CA LEU A 126 -10.17 -15.73 9.25
C LEU A 126 -8.70 -15.40 9.56
N LEU A 127 -7.79 -15.58 8.60
CA LEU A 127 -6.38 -15.24 8.78
C LEU A 127 -6.19 -13.74 9.06
N ARG A 128 -6.89 -12.88 8.31
CA ARG A 128 -6.88 -11.43 8.52
C ARG A 128 -7.37 -11.08 9.93
N ASP A 129 -8.54 -11.57 10.32
CA ASP A 129 -9.25 -11.17 11.55
C ASP A 129 -8.69 -11.86 12.81
N GLN A 130 -8.08 -13.04 12.67
CA GLN A 130 -7.54 -13.81 13.79
C GLN A 130 -6.04 -13.70 13.96
N LEU A 131 -5.28 -13.42 12.89
CA LEU A 131 -3.81 -13.36 12.95
C LEU A 131 -3.26 -11.98 12.58
N LEU A 132 -3.56 -11.47 11.39
CA LEU A 132 -2.91 -10.25 10.86
C LEU A 132 -3.32 -8.98 11.61
N THR A 133 -4.60 -8.87 11.97
CA THR A 133 -5.14 -7.72 12.72
C THR A 133 -4.82 -7.80 14.23
N ARG A 134 -4.50 -8.98 14.75
CA ARG A 134 -4.23 -9.20 16.18
C ARG A 134 -2.74 -9.11 16.47
N ARG A 135 -2.25 -7.90 16.80
CA ARG A 135 -0.85 -7.58 17.11
C ARG A 135 -0.13 -8.63 17.98
N ARG A 136 -0.75 -9.10 19.06
CA ARG A 136 -0.15 -10.13 19.94
C ARG A 136 0.09 -11.44 19.20
N ARG A 137 -0.90 -11.94 18.46
CA ARG A 137 -0.81 -13.22 17.74
C ARG A 137 0.15 -13.13 16.57
N LEU A 138 0.15 -12.02 15.84
CA LEU A 138 1.14 -11.75 14.78
C LEU A 138 2.56 -11.73 15.36
N GLY A 139 2.76 -11.08 16.50
CA GLY A 139 4.05 -11.06 17.21
C GLY A 139 4.51 -12.45 17.65
N TRP A 140 3.62 -13.28 18.21
CA TRP A 140 3.92 -14.66 18.59
C TRP A 140 4.27 -15.53 17.38
N ALA A 141 3.46 -15.48 16.31
CA ALA A 141 3.70 -16.24 15.10
C ALA A 141 5.03 -15.85 14.44
N TYR A 142 5.35 -14.55 14.37
CA TYR A 142 6.62 -14.09 13.84
C TYR A 142 7.80 -14.44 14.77
N GLY A 143 7.59 -14.46 16.09
CA GLY A 143 8.56 -14.94 17.08
C GLY A 143 8.91 -16.42 16.89
N LEU A 144 7.90 -17.27 16.69
CA LEU A 144 8.05 -18.70 16.34
C LEU A 144 8.80 -18.86 15.03
N TYR A 145 8.44 -18.08 14.01
CA TYR A 145 9.15 -18.08 12.72
C TYR A 145 10.63 -17.71 12.88
N ARG A 146 10.93 -16.70 13.71
CA ARG A 146 12.30 -16.29 14.02
C ARG A 146 13.08 -17.38 14.76
N LEU A 147 12.44 -18.09 15.69
CA LEU A 147 13.05 -19.24 16.36
C LEU A 147 13.37 -20.36 15.37
N ALA A 148 12.41 -20.72 14.50
CA ALA A 148 12.61 -21.70 13.45
C ALA A 148 13.76 -21.30 12.51
N ALA A 149 13.85 -20.02 12.14
CA ALA A 149 14.95 -19.51 11.32
C ALA A 149 16.32 -19.64 12.03
N ARG A 150 16.41 -19.36 13.34
CA ARG A 150 17.63 -19.57 14.14
C ARG A 150 18.07 -21.03 14.20
N LEU A 151 17.10 -21.95 14.26
CA LEU A 151 17.34 -23.39 14.23
C LEU A 151 17.61 -23.93 12.80
N ARG A 152 17.81 -23.06 11.80
CA ARG A 152 17.97 -23.40 10.38
C ARG A 152 16.76 -24.14 9.77
N LEU A 153 15.60 -24.11 10.44
CA LEU A 153 14.32 -24.67 9.99
C LEU A 153 13.43 -23.62 9.29
N GLY A 154 13.91 -22.38 9.10
CA GLY A 154 13.14 -21.31 8.47
C GLY A 154 12.69 -21.63 7.04
N GLY A 155 13.47 -22.41 6.30
CA GLY A 155 13.09 -22.91 4.97
C GLY A 155 11.87 -23.85 5.03
N LEU A 156 11.86 -24.78 5.98
CA LEU A 156 10.74 -25.69 6.23
C LEU A 156 9.50 -24.93 6.72
N ALA A 157 9.67 -23.98 7.66
CA ALA A 157 8.57 -23.16 8.15
C ALA A 157 7.88 -22.37 7.03
N ARG A 158 8.64 -21.82 6.07
CA ARG A 158 8.05 -21.16 4.89
C ARG A 158 7.32 -22.14 3.98
N ARG A 159 7.85 -23.35 3.79
CA ARG A 159 7.18 -24.39 2.99
C ARG A 159 5.85 -24.81 3.65
N LEU A 160 5.85 -25.01 4.97
CA LEU A 160 4.67 -25.36 5.75
C LEU A 160 3.63 -24.23 5.80
N ALA A 161 4.06 -22.97 5.74
CA ALA A 161 3.17 -21.81 5.65
C ALA A 161 2.47 -21.66 4.27
N GLY A 162 2.76 -22.54 3.31
CA GLY A 162 2.13 -22.56 1.99
C GLY A 162 2.27 -21.22 1.25
N PRO A 163 1.18 -20.65 0.70
CA PRO A 163 1.25 -19.41 -0.07
C PRO A 163 1.75 -18.20 0.75
N LEU A 164 1.50 -18.18 2.07
CA LEU A 164 2.00 -17.12 2.97
C LEU A 164 3.51 -17.17 3.13
N GLY A 165 4.13 -18.34 2.92
CA GLY A 165 5.57 -18.52 2.98
C GLY A 165 6.35 -17.63 2.00
N ARG A 166 5.72 -17.22 0.89
CA ARG A 166 6.31 -16.28 -0.09
C ARG A 166 6.35 -14.84 0.42
N ALA A 167 5.39 -14.46 1.26
CA ALA A 167 5.33 -13.14 1.89
C ALA A 167 6.24 -13.02 3.12
N LEU A 168 6.70 -14.16 3.67
CA LEU A 168 7.62 -14.17 4.80
C LEU A 168 9.05 -13.81 4.35
N PRO A 169 9.73 -12.89 5.07
CA PRO A 169 11.10 -12.50 4.74
C PRO A 169 12.04 -13.70 4.90
N ARG A 170 13.00 -13.88 3.98
CA ARG A 170 13.96 -14.99 4.03
C ARG A 170 14.77 -15.02 5.33
N GLN A 171 15.07 -13.83 5.84
CA GLN A 171 15.77 -13.63 7.10
C GLN A 171 14.88 -12.74 7.97
N PRO A 172 14.30 -13.28 9.07
CA PRO A 172 13.53 -12.46 9.98
C PRO A 172 14.45 -11.46 10.67
N ALA A 173 13.96 -10.23 10.85
CA ALA A 173 14.75 -9.16 11.47
C ALA A 173 15.25 -9.59 12.85
N ALA A 174 16.56 -9.41 13.08
CA ALA A 174 17.13 -9.62 14.40
C ALA A 174 16.48 -8.65 15.40
N PRO A 175 16.25 -9.05 16.67
CA PRO A 175 15.96 -8.06 17.70
C PRO A 175 17.16 -7.11 17.75
N SER A 176 16.93 -5.80 17.57
CA SER A 176 18.03 -4.84 17.70
C SER A 176 18.59 -4.89 19.12
N THR A 177 19.90 -4.77 19.20
CA THR A 177 20.68 -4.70 20.45
C THR A 177 21.14 -3.26 20.72
N SER A 178 20.68 -2.30 19.92
CA SER A 178 21.04 -0.88 20.08
C SER A 178 20.54 -0.35 21.41
N ARG A 179 21.46 0.26 22.18
CA ARG A 179 21.12 0.99 23.39
C ARG A 179 20.34 2.26 23.00
N PRO A 180 19.26 2.62 23.72
CA PRO A 180 18.55 3.87 23.46
C PRO A 180 19.50 5.06 23.59
N SER A 181 19.37 6.06 22.72
CA SER A 181 20.05 7.33 22.90
C SER A 181 19.55 8.02 24.19
N HIS A 182 20.46 8.32 25.12
CA HIS A 182 20.17 8.96 26.40
C HIS A 182 20.31 10.48 26.31
N VAL A 183 19.54 11.11 25.42
CA VAL A 183 19.44 12.57 25.37
C VAL A 183 18.30 13.02 26.27
N LYS A 184 18.56 13.96 27.18
CA LYS A 184 17.52 14.57 28.01
C LYS A 184 16.57 15.36 27.09
N PRO A 185 15.26 15.06 27.08
CA PRO A 185 14.33 15.73 26.18
C PRO A 185 14.22 17.22 26.53
N SER A 186 14.28 18.08 25.52
CA SER A 186 14.26 19.55 25.66
C SER A 186 13.24 20.24 24.75
N ARG A 187 12.73 19.56 23.71
CA ARG A 187 11.89 20.17 22.67
C ARG A 187 10.40 19.79 22.70
N GLY A 188 10.03 18.73 23.40
CA GLY A 188 8.64 18.27 23.49
C GLY A 188 8.48 16.76 23.39
N THR A 189 7.28 16.31 23.02
CA THR A 189 6.90 14.89 22.96
C THR A 189 6.40 14.51 21.56
N VAL A 190 6.88 13.39 21.03
CA VAL A 190 6.48 12.84 19.73
C VAL A 190 5.85 11.46 19.96
N GLY A 191 4.64 11.27 19.45
CA GLY A 191 3.99 9.97 19.37
C GLY A 191 4.53 9.16 18.19
N LEU A 192 5.12 7.99 18.43
CA LEU A 192 5.60 7.10 17.38
C LEU A 192 4.60 5.95 17.15
N PHE A 193 3.90 6.01 16.02
CA PHE A 193 3.04 4.93 15.55
C PHE A 193 3.88 3.88 14.81
N ILE A 194 3.98 2.67 15.37
CA ILE A 194 4.79 1.57 14.87
C ILE A 194 3.91 0.55 14.13
N GLY A 195 2.63 0.45 14.51
CA GLY A 195 1.68 -0.49 13.93
C GLY A 195 1.97 -1.96 14.25
N CYS A 196 1.09 -2.83 13.74
CA CYS A 196 1.13 -4.28 13.92
C CYS A 196 2.36 -4.94 13.25
N THR A 197 2.67 -4.56 12.00
CA THR A 197 3.80 -5.11 11.24
C THR A 197 5.13 -4.50 11.63
N GLY A 198 5.18 -3.20 11.95
CA GLY A 198 6.42 -2.56 12.40
C GLY A 198 6.93 -3.14 13.72
N ALA A 199 6.04 -3.50 14.64
CA ALA A 199 6.44 -4.12 15.91
C ALA A 199 6.96 -5.56 15.75
N ALA A 200 6.34 -6.34 14.85
CA ALA A 200 6.70 -7.74 14.64
C ALA A 200 7.91 -7.89 13.71
N MET A 201 7.90 -7.21 12.56
CA MET A 201 8.80 -7.46 11.43
C MET A 201 9.84 -6.36 11.20
N ASN A 202 9.55 -5.11 11.60
CA ASN A 202 10.42 -3.96 11.34
C ASN A 202 10.89 -3.26 12.64
N ALA A 203 11.03 -4.04 13.71
CA ALA A 203 11.46 -3.54 15.02
C ALA A 203 12.79 -2.76 14.97
N PRO A 204 13.79 -3.12 14.14
CA PRO A 204 15.00 -2.31 14.00
C PRO A 204 14.72 -0.91 13.45
N ALA A 205 13.92 -0.78 12.39
CA ALA A 205 13.60 0.52 11.81
C ALA A 205 12.79 1.40 12.77
N ALA A 206 11.82 0.81 13.48
CA ALA A 206 11.03 1.54 14.48
C ALA A 206 11.90 2.10 15.62
N ARG A 207 12.95 1.36 16.04
CA ARG A 207 13.90 1.84 17.04
C ARG A 207 14.85 2.88 16.48
N ALA A 208 15.38 2.68 15.28
CA ALA A 208 16.21 3.68 14.61
C ALA A 208 15.46 5.02 14.48
N ALA A 209 14.19 4.99 14.10
CA ALA A 209 13.34 6.18 14.09
C ALA A 209 13.22 6.82 15.48
N ALA A 210 12.96 6.03 16.53
CA ALA A 210 12.91 6.54 17.91
C ALA A 210 14.25 7.14 18.36
N ASP A 211 15.38 6.54 18.00
CA ASP A 211 16.71 7.01 18.37
C ASP A 211 17.08 8.32 17.68
N VAL A 212 16.72 8.47 16.39
CA VAL A 212 16.85 9.75 15.67
C VAL A 212 15.99 10.83 16.34
N ILE A 213 14.73 10.52 16.67
CA ILE A 213 13.83 11.50 17.31
C ILE A 213 14.35 11.91 18.70
N ARG A 214 14.88 10.96 19.48
CA ARG A 214 15.54 11.27 20.77
C ARG A 214 16.78 12.11 20.60
N ALA A 215 17.62 11.81 19.60
CA ALA A 215 18.81 12.59 19.28
C ALA A 215 18.46 14.04 18.89
N LEU A 216 17.29 14.26 18.28
CA LEU A 216 16.75 15.58 18.00
C LEU A 216 16.21 16.32 19.25
N GLY A 217 16.26 15.72 20.44
CA GLY A 217 15.86 16.33 21.70
C GLY A 217 14.38 16.16 22.07
N TYR A 218 13.66 15.23 21.42
CA TYR A 218 12.26 14.95 21.72
C TYR A 218 12.10 13.70 22.61
N ARG A 219 11.08 13.73 23.47
CA ARG A 219 10.59 12.55 24.19
C ARG A 219 9.75 11.70 23.23
N VAL A 220 10.15 10.45 23.00
CA VAL A 220 9.37 9.52 22.18
C VAL A 220 8.40 8.73 23.07
N VAL A 221 7.11 8.76 22.73
CA VAL A 221 6.08 7.94 23.37
C VAL A 221 5.49 7.01 22.31
N THR A 222 5.46 5.71 22.60
CA THR A 222 4.80 4.73 21.74
C THR A 222 3.47 4.36 22.39
N PRO A 223 2.31 4.72 21.80
CA PRO A 223 1.01 4.36 22.38
C PRO A 223 0.88 2.85 22.56
N GLY A 224 0.38 2.41 23.73
CA GLY A 224 0.23 0.99 24.05
C GLY A 224 -0.85 0.30 23.20
N GLU A 225 -1.94 1.00 22.93
CA GLU A 225 -3.17 0.51 22.28
C GLU A 225 -3.22 0.82 20.78
N GLN A 226 -2.12 0.61 20.06
CA GLN A 226 -2.13 0.76 18.60
C GLN A 226 -2.90 -0.39 17.96
N VAL A 227 -3.94 -0.05 17.19
CA VAL A 227 -4.60 -1.00 16.29
C VAL A 227 -3.92 -1.02 14.92
N CYS A 228 -4.23 -2.05 14.13
CA CYS A 228 -3.58 -2.28 12.84
C CYS A 228 -4.13 -1.26 11.83
N CYS A 229 -3.30 -0.28 11.44
CA CYS A 229 -3.58 0.87 10.56
C CYS A 229 -4.18 2.15 11.20
N GLY A 230 -4.24 2.23 12.53
CA GLY A 230 -4.76 3.41 13.24
C GLY A 230 -6.09 3.16 13.91
#